data_AF-A0A939R9H7-F1
#
_entry.id   AF-A0A939R9H7-F1
#
_cell.length_a   1.000
_cell.length_b   1.000
_cell.length_c   1.000
_cell.angle_alpha   90.00
_cell.angle_beta   90.00
_cell.angle_gamma   90.00
#
_symmetry.space_group_name_H-M   'P 1'
#
loop_
_entity.id
_entity.type
_entity.pdbx_description
1 polymer ?
#
loop_
_entity_poly.entity_id
_entity_poly.type
_entity_poly.pdbx_seq_one_letter_code
_entity_poly.pdbx_strand_id
1 'polypeptide(L)'
;ESIEVVIQNQNLRVKTGVLNEILAEAVVLQQPPTDKGKRLKLYYITQVSVKPPTFVIFCNDKELFHFSYQRYIENKIREAFGFSGTSIRILIRERSEKEQ
;
A
#
# COMPACT_ATOMS: atom_id res chain seq x y z
N GLU A 1 -1.64 -1.46 24.88
CA GLU A 1 -2.64 -2.15 24.03
C GLU A 1 -2.79 -3.58 24.51
N SER A 2 -3.98 -4.18 24.42
CA SER A 2 -4.16 -5.61 24.77
C SER A 2 -3.51 -6.49 23.71
N ILE A 3 -2.85 -7.58 24.13
CA ILE A 3 -2.19 -8.56 23.24
C ILE A 3 -3.17 -9.10 22.20
N GLU A 4 -4.44 -9.25 22.55
CA GLU A 4 -5.50 -9.75 21.68
C GLU A 4 -5.75 -8.83 20.47
N VAL A 5 -5.72 -7.51 20.67
CA VAL A 5 -5.91 -6.52 19.61
C VAL A 5 -4.76 -6.58 18.61
N VAL A 6 -3.52 -6.74 19.10
CA VAL A 6 -2.35 -6.88 18.23
C VAL A 6 -2.43 -8.16 17.40
N ILE A 7 -2.87 -9.27 18.00
CA ILE A 7 -3.07 -10.54 17.29
C ILE A 7 -4.17 -10.41 16.22
N GLN A 8 -5.27 -9.72 16.54
CA GLN A 8 -6.34 -9.47 15.56
C GLN A 8 -5.83 -8.64 14.38
N ASN A 9 -5.14 -7.52 14.65
CA ASN A 9 -4.57 -6.65 13.61
C ASN A 9 -3.56 -7.39 12.73
N GLN A 10 -2.76 -8.29 13.30
CA GLN A 10 -1.80 -9.09 12.53
C GLN A 10 -2.48 -10.09 11.56
N ASN A 11 -3.66 -10.61 11.94
CA ASN A 11 -4.44 -11.55 11.13
C ASN A 11 -5.40 -10.88 10.16
N LEU A 12 -5.60 -9.57 10.27
CA LEU A 12 -6.57 -8.85 9.46
C LEU A 12 -6.25 -8.99 7.97
N ARG A 13 -7.21 -9.53 7.22
CA ARG A 13 -7.15 -9.61 5.77
C ARG A 13 -8.19 -8.71 5.14
N VAL A 14 -7.71 -7.73 4.39
CA VAL A 14 -8.51 -6.71 3.73
C VAL A 14 -8.80 -7.15 2.29
N LYS A 15 -10.03 -6.93 1.84
CA LYS A 15 -10.42 -7.17 0.45
C LYS A 15 -9.70 -6.20 -0.49
N THR A 16 -9.22 -6.71 -1.63
CA THR A 16 -8.52 -5.92 -2.65
C THR A 16 -9.34 -4.75 -3.18
N GLY A 17 -10.66 -4.91 -3.35
CA GLY A 17 -11.55 -3.82 -3.78
C GLY A 17 -11.45 -2.59 -2.87
N VAL A 18 -11.61 -2.80 -1.56
CA VAL A 18 -11.55 -1.73 -0.55
C VAL A 18 -10.15 -1.10 -0.49
N LEU A 19 -9.08 -1.91 -0.63
CA LEU A 19 -7.71 -1.37 -0.69
C LEU A 19 -7.50 -0.45 -1.90
N ASN A 20 -8.06 -0.82 -3.06
CA ASN A 20 -7.95 -0.02 -4.28
C ASN A 20 -8.75 1.29 -4.19
N GLU A 21 -9.91 1.28 -3.53
CA GLU A 21 -10.69 2.50 -3.27
C GLU A 21 -9.89 3.50 -2.42
N ILE A 22 -9.29 3.03 -1.33
CA ILE A 22 -8.44 3.87 -0.46
C ILE A 22 -7.20 4.36 -1.20
N LEU A 23 -6.59 3.51 -2.03
CA LEU A 23 -5.44 3.91 -2.84
C LEU A 23 -5.82 5.03 -3.82
N ALA A 24 -6.96 4.90 -4.50
CA ALA A 24 -7.46 5.91 -5.42
C ALA A 24 -7.73 7.24 -4.70
N GLU A 25 -8.37 7.20 -3.53
CA GLU A 25 -8.61 8.37 -2.70
C GLU A 25 -7.30 9.03 -2.26
N ALA A 26 -6.33 8.25 -1.77
CA ALA A 26 -5.02 8.75 -1.36
C ALA A 26 -4.27 9.43 -2.52
N VAL A 27 -4.35 8.88 -3.73
CA VAL A 27 -3.75 9.48 -4.94
C VAL A 27 -4.41 10.81 -5.33
N VAL A 28 -5.73 10.94 -5.12
CA VAL A 28 -6.46 12.19 -5.36
C VAL A 28 -6.06 13.27 -4.35
N LEU A 29 -5.98 12.91 -3.07
CA LEU A 29 -5.60 13.82 -1.99
C LEU A 29 -4.14 14.27 -2.09
N GLN A 30 -3.24 13.34 -2.40
CA GLN A 30 -1.83 13.63 -2.60
C GLN A 30 -1.34 13.01 -3.89
N GLN A 31 -1.19 13.88 -4.89
CA GLN A 31 -0.74 13.47 -6.21
C GLN A 31 0.67 12.87 -6.16
N PRO A 32 0.93 11.78 -6.91
CA PRO A 32 2.25 11.19 -6.98
C PRO A 32 3.29 12.18 -7.53
N PRO A 33 4.52 12.17 -7.00
CA PRO A 33 5.59 13.01 -7.52
C PRO A 33 5.86 12.68 -8.99
N THR A 34 6.24 13.70 -9.73
CA THR A 34 6.74 13.55 -11.10
C THR A 34 8.26 13.62 -11.03
N ASP A 35 8.95 12.62 -11.56
CA ASP A 35 10.40 12.65 -11.69
C ASP A 35 10.78 12.52 -13.18
N LYS A 36 11.71 13.37 -13.63
CA LYS A 36 12.19 13.42 -15.02
C LYS A 36 11.09 13.44 -16.09
N GLY A 37 9.96 14.12 -15.82
CA GLY A 37 8.81 14.21 -16.73
C GLY A 37 7.94 12.95 -16.81
N LYS A 38 8.25 11.89 -16.05
CA LYS A 38 7.40 10.71 -15.88
C LYS A 38 6.64 10.81 -14.57
N ARG A 39 5.33 10.59 -14.65
CA ARG A 39 4.47 10.54 -13.48
C ARG A 39 4.39 9.11 -12.95
N LEU A 40 4.54 8.94 -11.63
CA LEU A 40 4.25 7.66 -10.99
C LEU A 40 2.76 7.33 -11.17
N LYS A 41 2.48 6.17 -11.79
CA LYS A 41 1.15 5.61 -11.96
C LYS A 41 1.03 4.39 -11.07
N LEU A 42 0.06 4.42 -10.16
CA LEU A 42 -0.30 3.28 -9.33
C LEU A 42 -1.48 2.57 -9.97
N TYR A 43 -1.34 1.27 -10.22
CA TYR A 43 -2.36 0.49 -10.90
C TYR A 43 -3.35 -0.12 -9.90
N TYR A 44 -2.84 -0.87 -8.94
CA TYR A 44 -3.64 -1.50 -7.90
C TYR A 44 -2.76 -1.91 -6.72
N ILE A 45 -3.39 -2.18 -5.60
CA ILE A 45 -2.80 -2.70 -4.37
C ILE A 45 -3.50 -3.99 -3.96
N THR A 46 -2.75 -4.93 -3.39
CA THR A 46 -3.30 -6.16 -2.84
C THR A 46 -2.56 -6.59 -1.58
N GLN A 47 -3.27 -7.26 -0.68
CA GLN A 47 -2.65 -7.89 0.48
C GLN A 47 -2.24 -9.34 0.16
N VAL A 48 -0.94 -9.59 0.17
CA VAL A 48 -0.35 -10.90 -0.17
C VAL A 48 -0.10 -11.77 1.04
N SER A 49 0.12 -11.18 2.21
CA SER A 49 0.38 -11.92 3.45
C SER A 49 -0.23 -11.24 4.67
N VAL A 50 -0.44 -12.04 5.70
CA VAL A 50 -0.78 -11.65 7.08
C VAL A 50 0.38 -12.07 7.99
N LYS A 51 0.52 -11.46 9.18
CA LYS A 51 1.60 -11.77 10.16
C LYS A 51 3.03 -11.74 9.57
N PRO A 52 3.56 -10.58 9.15
CA PRO A 52 2.95 -9.26 9.23
C PRO A 52 2.06 -8.92 8.01
N PRO A 53 1.07 -8.02 8.17
CA PRO A 53 0.30 -7.48 7.05
C PRO A 53 1.23 -6.96 5.94
N THR A 54 1.22 -7.64 4.79
CA THR A 54 2.09 -7.33 3.66
C THR A 54 1.27 -6.99 2.45
N PHE A 55 1.48 -5.79 1.93
CA PHE A 55 0.81 -5.25 0.76
C PHE A 55 1.79 -5.16 -0.41
N VAL A 56 1.29 -5.42 -1.62
CA VAL A 56 2.01 -5.18 -2.85
C VAL A 56 1.29 -4.10 -3.62
N ILE A 57 2.01 -3.04 -3.99
CA ILE A 57 1.54 -1.98 -4.88
C ILE A 57 2.17 -2.20 -6.24
N PHE A 58 1.34 -2.26 -7.27
CA PHE A 58 1.79 -2.34 -8.65
C PHE A 58 1.84 -0.94 -9.26
N CYS A 59 2.99 -0.56 -9.79
CA CYS A 59 3.21 0.72 -10.46
C CYS A 59 3.82 0.56 -11.84
N ASN A 60 3.93 1.67 -12.57
CA ASN A 60 4.62 1.71 -13.86
C ASN A 60 6.15 1.59 -13.75
N ASP A 61 6.73 2.23 -12.73
CA ASP A 61 8.17 2.32 -12.53
C ASP A 61 8.43 2.43 -11.02
N LYS A 62 9.24 1.53 -10.45
CA LYS A 62 9.54 1.53 -9.01
C LYS A 62 10.55 2.60 -8.63
N GLU A 63 11.37 3.07 -9.57
CA GLU A 63 12.38 4.09 -9.30
C GLU A 63 11.72 5.45 -9.03
N LEU A 64 10.53 5.68 -9.61
CA LEU A 64 9.70 6.85 -9.33
C LEU A 64 9.07 6.83 -7.92
N PHE A 65 9.15 5.70 -7.22
CA PHE A 65 8.48 5.49 -5.94
C PHE A 65 9.38 5.88 -4.77
N HIS A 66 9.39 7.18 -4.46
CA HIS A 66 10.17 7.68 -3.33
C HIS A 66 9.61 7.20 -1.98
N PHE A 67 10.49 6.97 -0.99
CA PHE A 67 10.13 6.44 0.32
C PHE A 67 9.08 7.30 1.06
N SER A 68 9.06 8.61 0.80
CA SER A 68 8.08 9.52 1.42
C SER A 68 6.66 9.21 0.96
N TYR A 69 6.48 8.87 -0.32
CA TYR A 69 5.18 8.49 -0.86
C TYR A 69 4.76 7.09 -0.37
N GLN A 70 5.73 6.20 -0.16
CA GLN A 70 5.48 4.90 0.46
C GLN A 70 4.97 5.04 1.89
N ARG A 71 5.61 5.89 2.70
CA ARG A 71 5.16 6.20 4.06
C ARG A 71 3.80 6.86 4.08
N TYR A 72 3.51 7.74 3.13
CA TYR A 72 2.20 8.35 2.98
C TYR A 72 1.09 7.29 2.78
N ILE A 73 1.29 6.36 1.84
CA ILE A 73 0.32 5.29 1.59
C ILE A 73 0.22 4.35 2.79
N GLU A 74 1.34 4.02 3.44
CA GLU A 74 1.33 3.24 4.69
C GLU A 74 0.45 3.89 5.76
N ASN A 75 0.63 5.20 5.98
CA ASN A 75 -0.17 5.94 6.96
C ASN A 75 -1.65 5.92 6.61
N LYS A 76 -2.02 6.07 5.32
CA LYS A 76 -3.41 5.97 4.87
C LYS A 76 -4.01 4.58 5.13
N ILE A 77 -3.25 3.51 4.90
CA ILE A 77 -3.67 2.15 5.22
C ILE A 77 -3.83 1.97 6.74
N ARG A 78 -2.93 2.54 7.56
CA ARG A 78 -3.04 2.51 9.03
C ARG A 78 -4.28 3.24 9.53
N GLU A 79 -4.55 4.44 9.00
CA GLU A 79 -5.71 5.26 9.33
C GLU A 79 -7.02 4.53 9.01
N ALA A 80 -7.09 3.83 7.87
CA ALA A 80 -8.32 3.19 7.42
C ALA A 80 -8.66 1.88 8.16
N PHE A 81 -7.66 1.04 8.47
CA PHE A 81 -7.91 -0.33 8.94
C PHE A 81 -7.50 -0.60 10.38
N GLY A 82 -6.72 0.28 11.00
CA GLY A 82 -6.18 0.02 12.34
C GLY A 82 -5.14 -1.11 12.29
N PHE A 83 -3.87 -0.73 12.22
CA PHE A 83 -2.74 -1.66 12.31
C PHE A 83 -1.82 -1.26 13.47
N SER A 84 -2.40 -0.81 14.58
CA SER A 84 -1.65 -0.46 15.77
C SER A 84 -1.00 -1.71 16.38
N GLY A 85 0.22 -1.56 16.87
CA GLY A 85 1.02 -2.66 17.41
C GLY A 85 1.57 -3.67 16.37
N THR A 86 1.28 -3.51 15.07
CA THR A 86 1.85 -4.37 14.01
C THR A 86 2.61 -3.56 12.95
N SER A 87 3.71 -4.14 12.45
CA SER A 87 4.45 -3.57 11.34
C SER A 87 3.73 -3.89 10.03
N ILE A 88 3.51 -2.86 9.21
CA ILE A 88 3.03 -3.04 7.84
C ILE A 88 4.24 -3.15 6.92
N ARG A 89 4.19 -4.10 5.98
CA ARG A 89 5.17 -4.20 4.90
C ARG A 89 4.51 -3.77 3.59
N ILE A 90 5.13 -2.84 2.88
CA ILE A 90 4.73 -2.45 1.53
C ILE A 90 5.86 -2.84 0.57
N LEU A 91 5.51 -3.68 -0.40
CA LEU A 91 6.37 -4.07 -1.51
C LEU A 91 5.90 -3.34 -2.77
N ILE A 92 6.84 -2.78 -3.52
CA ILE A 92 6.55 -2.10 -4.77
C ILE A 92 6.99 -3.01 -5.91
N ARG A 93 6.09 -3.25 -6.85
CA ARG A 93 6.36 -4.04 -8.06
C ARG A 93 6.03 -3.24 -9.30
N GLU A 94 6.88 -3.34 -10.29
CA GLU A 94 6.57 -2.87 -11.62
C GLU A 94 5.65 -3.87 -12.29
N ARG A 95 4.57 -3.38 -12.90
CA ARG A 95 3.75 -4.20 -13.77
C ARG A 95 4.52 -4.40 -15.08
N SER A 96 5.15 -5.57 -15.22
CA SER A 96 5.75 -5.96 -16.49
C SER A 96 4.70 -6.54 -17.44
N GLU A 97 4.78 -6.22 -18.74
CA GLU A 97 3.84 -6.68 -19.78
C GLU A 97 3.72 -8.21 -19.88
N LYS A 98 4.63 -8.97 -19.25
CA LYS A 98 4.67 -10.44 -19.29
C LYS A 98 3.71 -11.15 -18.32
N GLU A 99 2.98 -10.42 -17.48
CA GLU A 99 2.00 -11.00 -16.53
C GLU A 99 0.53 -10.81 -16.98
N GLN A 100 0.28 -10.62 -18.28
CA GLN A 100 -1.06 -10.69 -18.88
C GLN A 100 -1.31 -12.00 -19.63
#